data_AF-A0A922T4X7-F1
#
_entry.id   AF-A0A922T4X7-F1
#
_cell.length_a   1.000
_cell.length_b   1.000
_cell.length_c   1.000
_cell.angle_alpha   90.00
_cell.angle_beta   90.00
_cell.angle_gamma   90.00
#
_symmetry.space_group_name_H-M   'P 1'
#
loop_
_entity.id
_entity.type
_entity.pdbx_description
1 polymer ?
#
loop_
_entity_poly.entity_id
_entity_poly.type
_entity_poly.pdbx_seq_one_letter_code
_entity_poly.pdbx_strand_id
1 'polypeptide(L)' 'MLRILNGIQGSANAQIIMATHSPILMAVPGARLLEITRASPAETELCDTSHFKLYRDFTVDPGDFVDRALRDEI' A
#
# COMPACT_ATOMS: atom_id res chain seq x y z
N MET A 1 -10.20 11.02 -0.03
CA MET A 1 -9.18 10.96 1.05
C MET A 1 -7.83 11.54 0.63
N LEU A 2 -7.24 11.13 -0.51
CA LEU A 2 -5.94 11.66 -0.99
C LEU A 2 -5.80 13.18 -0.99
N ARG A 3 -6.81 13.90 -1.50
CA ARG A 3 -6.84 15.37 -1.49
C ARG A 3 -6.71 15.97 -0.09
N ILE A 4 -7.29 15.32 0.92
CA ILE A 4 -7.24 15.77 2.32
C ILE A 4 -5.83 15.56 2.88
N LEU A 5 -5.25 14.37 2.68
CA LEU A 5 -3.90 14.04 3.13
C LEU A 5 -2.86 14.99 2.50
N ASN A 6 -2.96 15.22 1.19
CA ASN A 6 -2.11 16.17 0.47
C ASN A 6 -2.26 17.61 0.98
N GLY A 7 -3.50 18.03 1.31
CA GLY A 7 -3.76 19.36 1.87
C GLY A 7 -3.12 19.56 3.25
N ILE A 8 -3.21 18.55 4.13
CA ILE A 8 -2.59 18.59 5.46
C ILE A 8 -1.07 18.67 5.33
N GLN A 9 -0.45 17.83 4.48
CA GLN A 9 1.00 17.86 4.25
C GLN A 9 1.47 19.21 3.71
N GLY A 10 0.75 19.79 2.74
CA GLY A 10 1.11 21.08 2.16
C GLY A 10 1.06 22.24 3.15
N SER A 11 0.18 22.17 4.16
CA SER A 11 0.09 23.19 5.21
C SER A 11 1.23 23.11 6.24
N ALA A 12 1.94 21.98 6.32
CA ALA A 12 2.99 21.68 7.30
C ALA A 12 2.60 21.87 8.80
N ASN A 13 1.29 21.90 9.10
CA ASN A 13 0.80 22.14 10.47
C ASN A 13 0.57 20.86 11.29
N ALA A 14 0.71 19.68 10.67
CA ALA A 14 0.54 18.39 11.33
C ALA A 14 1.33 17.30 10.62
N GLN A 15 1.72 16.26 11.38
CA GLN A 15 2.26 15.01 10.86
C GLN A 15 1.16 13.93 10.84
N ILE A 16 1.09 13.16 9.76
CA ILE A 16 0.17 12.03 9.63
C ILE A 16 0.94 10.74 9.81
N ILE A 17 0.48 9.90 10.75
CA ILE A 17 0.91 8.51 10.90
C ILE A 17 -0.35 7.65 10.69
N MET A 18 -0.28 6.68 9.78
CA MET A 18 -1.43 5.86 9.39
C MET A 18 -1.01 4.41 9.17
N ALA A 19 -1.81 3.46 9.67
CA ALA A 19 -1.77 2.08 9.23
C ALA A 19 -2.87 1.86 8.17
N THR A 20 -2.51 1.30 7.02
CA THR A 20 -3.47 1.06 5.93
C THR A 20 -3.07 -0.15 5.10
N HIS A 21 -4.07 -0.81 4.52
CA HIS A 21 -3.91 -1.85 3.52
C HIS A 21 -4.19 -1.34 2.10
N SER A 22 -4.49 -0.05 1.93
CA SER A 22 -4.85 0.55 0.63
C SER A 22 -3.60 1.06 -0.09
N PRO A 23 -3.18 0.45 -1.22
CA PRO A 23 -2.05 0.95 -2.01
C PRO A 23 -2.28 2.37 -2.52
N ILE A 24 -3.55 2.75 -2.74
CA ILE A 24 -3.93 4.10 -3.17
C ILE A 24 -3.49 5.15 -2.14
N LEU A 25 -3.67 4.88 -0.85
CA LEU A 25 -3.27 5.80 0.22
C LEU A 25 -1.77 5.74 0.52
N MET A 26 -1.13 4.58 0.32
CA MET A 26 0.32 4.45 0.40
C MET A 26 1.03 5.30 -0.67
N ALA A 27 0.39 5.52 -1.83
CA ALA A 27 0.92 6.32 -2.93
C ALA A 27 0.85 7.85 -2.73
N VAL A 28 0.53 8.33 -1.52
CA VAL A 28 0.57 9.77 -1.22
C VAL A 28 1.99 10.31 -1.44
N PRO A 29 2.17 11.43 -2.18
CA PRO A 29 3.49 11.97 -2.44
C PRO A 29 4.30 12.26 -1.17
N GLY A 30 5.57 11.83 -1.19
CA GLY A 30 6.48 12.00 -0.05
C GLY A 30 6.14 11.14 1.17
N ALA A 31 5.22 10.17 1.05
CA ALA A 31 4.97 9.21 2.12
C ALA A 31 6.19 8.31 2.34
N ARG A 32 6.56 8.12 3.61
CA ARG A 32 7.52 7.10 4.03
C ARG A 32 6.74 5.84 4.40
N LEU A 33 7.00 4.73 3.71
CA LEU A 33 6.29 3.48 3.96
C LEU A 33 7.10 2.60 4.90
N LEU A 34 6.44 2.14 5.96
CA LEU A 34 6.99 1.19 6.91
C LEU A 34 6.13 -0.08 6.90
N GLU A 35 6.72 -1.20 6.50
CA GLU A 35 6.11 -2.51 6.61
C GLU A 35 6.28 -3.05 8.03
N ILE A 36 5.17 -3.46 8.65
CA ILE A 36 5.20 -4.11 9.95
C ILE A 36 5.57 -5.58 9.76
N THR A 37 6.82 -5.91 10.05
CA THR A 37 7.31 -7.29 10.02
C THR A 37 7.25 -7.94 11.41
N ARG A 38 7.55 -9.25 11.48
CA ARG A 38 7.64 -9.98 12.76
C ARG A 38 8.79 -9.52 13.65
N ALA A 39 9.87 -8.98 13.08
CA ALA A 39 11.06 -8.59 13.83
C ALA A 39 11.00 -7.11 14.22
N SER A 40 10.87 -6.23 13.24
CA SER A 40 10.74 -4.78 13.43
C SER A 40 10.11 -4.12 12.20
N PRO A 41 9.53 -2.92 12.34
CA PRO A 41 9.13 -2.14 11.17
C PRO A 41 10.33 -1.91 10.24
N ALA A 42 10.14 -2.15 8.95
CA ALA A 42 11.17 -1.97 7.93
C ALA A 42 10.67 -1.01 6.86
N GLU A 43 11.55 -0.16 6.35
CA GLU A 43 11.21 0.74 5.24
C GLU A 43 11.03 -0.06 3.95
N THR A 44 10.06 0.33 3.13
CA THR A 44 9.73 -0.36 1.88
C THR A 44 9.27 0.64 0.82
N GLU A 45 9.21 0.19 -0.42
CA GLU A 45 8.67 0.95 -1.55
C GLU A 45 7.25 0.49 -1.88
N LEU A 46 6.45 1.38 -2.47
CA LEU A 46 5.04 1.09 -2.80
C LEU A 46 4.90 -0.21 -3.60
N CYS A 47 5.73 -0.37 -4.63
CA CYS A 47 5.70 -1.51 -5.54
C CYS A 47 6.13 -2.83 -4.88
N ASP A 48 6.84 -2.75 -3.76
CA ASP A 48 7.32 -3.92 -3.02
C ASP A 48 6.33 -4.43 -1.98
N THR A 49 5.34 -3.61 -1.60
CA THR A 49 4.29 -4.01 -0.66
C THR A 49 3.45 -5.18 -1.19
N SER A 50 3.08 -6.09 -0.28
CA SER A 50 2.18 -7.21 -0.59
C SER A 50 0.83 -6.76 -1.16
N HIS A 51 0.26 -5.69 -0.58
CA HIS A 51 -1.01 -5.12 -1.02
C HIS A 51 -0.95 -4.56 -2.44
N PHE A 52 0.14 -3.89 -2.82
CA PHE A 52 0.32 -3.40 -4.18
C PHE A 52 0.46 -4.56 -5.17
N LYS A 53 1.28 -5.56 -4.85
CA LYS A 53 1.48 -6.75 -5.70
C LYS A 53 0.16 -7.49 -5.93
N LEU A 54 -0.62 -7.69 -4.88
CA LEU A 54 -1.95 -8.32 -4.97
C LEU A 54 -2.90 -7.52 -5.86
N TYR A 55 -2.98 -6.19 -5.68
CA TYR A 55 -3.80 -5.32 -6.53
C TYR A 55 -3.37 -5.36 -8.00
N ARG A 56 -2.06 -5.32 -8.25
CA ARG A 56 -1.48 -5.40 -9.59
C ARG A 56 -1.83 -6.72 -10.25
N ASP A 57 -1.58 -7.83 -9.58
CA ASP A 57 -1.76 -9.17 -10.14
C ASP A 57 -3.24 -9.41 -10.51
N PHE A 58 -4.17 -9.03 -9.63
CA PHE A 58 -5.61 -9.07 -9.93
C PHE A 58 -5.99 -8.19 -11.13
N THR A 59 -5.37 -7.02 -11.29
CA THR A 59 -5.67 -6.11 -12.40
C THR A 59 -5.10 -6.58 -13.74
N VAL A 60 -3.98 -7.32 -13.71
CA VAL A 60 -3.33 -7.87 -14.91
C VAL A 60 -4.14 -9.03 -15.48
N ASP A 61 -4.52 -9.99 -14.64
CA ASP A 61 -5.38 -11.11 -15.04
C ASP A 61 -6.26 -11.54 -13.84
N PRO A 62 -7.52 -11.05 -13.78
CA PRO A 62 -8.43 -11.42 -12.71
C PRO A 62 -8.76 -12.91 -12.68
N GLY A 63 -8.76 -13.57 -13.84
CA GLY A 63 -9.13 -14.99 -13.97
C GLY A 63 -8.04 -15.89 -13.39
N ASP A 64 -6.80 -15.72 -13.87
CA ASP A 64 -5.64 -16.45 -13.34
C ASP A 64 -5.45 -16.16 -11.84
N PHE A 65 -5.60 -14.90 -11.43
CA PHE A 65 -5.52 -14.53 -10.02
C PHE A 65 -6.54 -15.30 -9.18
N VAL A 66 -7.81 -15.35 -9.57
CA VAL A 66 -8.84 -16.09 -8.81
C VAL A 66 -8.52 -17.58 -8.80
N ASP A 67 -8.12 -18.16 -9.93
CA ASP A 67 -7.78 -19.57 -10.03
C ASP A 67 -6.62 -19.96 -9.11
N ARG A 68 -5.55 -19.17 -9.08
CA ARG A 68 -4.40 -19.36 -8.18
C ARG A 68 -4.79 -19.14 -6.72
N ALA A 69 -5.64 -18.16 -6.41
CA ALA A 69 -6.12 -17.91 -5.05
C ALA A 69 -6.93 -19.08 -4.51
N LEU A 70 -7.79 -19.69 -5.34
CA LEU A 70 -8.57 -20.89 -4.98
C LEU A 70 -7.70 -22.14 -4.77
N ARG A 71 -6.48 -22.15 -5.31
CA ARG A 71 -5.48 -23.20 -5.13
C ARG A 71 -4.47 -22.93 -4.00
N ASP A 72 -4.64 -21.83 -3.24
CA ASP A 72 -3.71 -21.36 -2.21
C ASP A 72 -2.27 -21.08 -2.75
N GLU A 73 -2.17 -20.59 -3.99
CA GLU A 73 -0.90 -20.29 -4.69
C GLU A 73 -0.54 -18.78 -4.66
N ILE A 74 -1.17 -18.02 -3.77
CA ILE A 74 -0.97 -16.56 -3.60
C ILE A 74 -0.87 -16.23 -2.10
#